data_AF-A0A8S2YC99-F1
#
_entry.id   AF-A0A8S2YC99-F1
#
_cell.length_a   1.000
_cell.length_b   1.000
_cell.length_c   1.000
_cell.angle_alpha   90.00
_cell.angle_beta   90.00
_cell.angle_gamma   90.00
#
_symmetry.space_group_name_H-M   'P 1'
#
loop_
_entity.id
_entity.type
_entity.pdbx_description
1 polymer ?
#
loop_
_entity_poly.entity_id
_entity_poly.type
_entity_poly.pdbx_seq_one_letter_code
_entity_poly.pdbx_strand_id
1 'polypeptide(L)' 'HLSFRKGELIHVREQKDASWYSGQLRGKIGWFPRSYVRPATELEIQNSKNII' A
#
# COMPACT_ATOMS: atom_id res chain seq x y z
N HIS A 1 -11.78 -5.64 -3.28
CA HIS A 1 -10.41 -6.15 -3.56
C HIS A 1 -9.58 -4.99 -4.11
N LEU A 2 -8.37 -4.77 -3.59
CA LEU A 2 -7.49 -3.69 -4.06
C LEU A 2 -6.48 -4.24 -5.06
N SER A 3 -6.44 -3.66 -6.24
CA SER A 3 -5.48 -4.03 -7.30
C SER A 3 -4.40 -2.97 -7.43
N PHE A 4 -3.15 -3.43 -7.58
CA PHE A 4 -1.95 -2.60 -7.66
C PHE A 4 -0.85 -3.33 -8.41
N ARG A 5 0.20 -2.61 -8.80
CA ARG A 5 1.40 -3.14 -9.46
C ARG A 5 2.60 -3.07 -8.52
N LYS A 6 3.64 -3.86 -8.84
CA LYS A 6 4.93 -3.79 -8.15
C LYS A 6 5.47 -2.36 -8.23
N GLY A 7 5.93 -1.84 -7.09
CA GLY A 7 6.50 -0.49 -6.98
C GLY A 7 5.50 0.59 -6.60
N GLU A 8 4.20 0.29 -6.49
CA GLU A 8 3.22 1.26 -5.99
C GLU A 8 3.23 1.34 -4.46
N LEU A 9 3.12 2.57 -3.93
CA LEU A 9 2.98 2.82 -2.51
C LEU A 9 1.50 2.77 -2.11
N ILE A 10 1.18 1.88 -1.19
CA ILE A 10 -0.18 1.68 -0.68
C ILE A 10 -0.23 2.18 0.76
N HIS A 11 -1.22 3.02 1.07
CA HIS A 11 -1.46 3.43 2.44
C HIS A 11 -2.26 2.34 3.15
N VAL A 12 -1.59 1.56 4.00
CA VAL A 12 -2.24 0.52 4.83
C VAL A 12 -3.04 1.20 5.94
N ARG A 13 -4.32 0.84 6.07
CA ARG A 13 -5.20 1.41 7.10
C ARG A 13 -5.51 0.43 8.22
N GLU A 14 -5.88 -0.79 7.86
CA GLU A 14 -6.41 -1.77 8.80
C GLU A 14 -5.81 -3.15 8.53
N GLN A 15 -5.55 -3.90 9.59
CA GLN A 15 -5.17 -5.30 9.54
C GLN A 15 -6.33 -6.14 10.07
N LYS A 16 -6.82 -7.10 9.27
CA LYS A 16 -7.89 -8.01 9.72
C LYS A 16 -7.32 -9.19 10.49
N ASP A 17 -6.26 -9.78 9.96
CA ASP A 17 -5.59 -10.96 10.48
C ASP A 17 -4.12 -10.99 10.02
N ALA A 18 -3.41 -12.10 10.23
CA ALA A 18 -2.01 -12.25 9.83
C ALA A 18 -1.79 -12.18 8.30
N SER A 19 -2.82 -12.43 7.49
CA SER A 19 -2.73 -12.61 6.05
C SER A 19 -3.31 -11.45 5.24
N TRP A 20 -4.15 -10.59 5.82
CA TRP A 20 -4.90 -9.57 5.09
C TRP A 20 -4.74 -8.14 5.63
N TYR A 21 -4.50 -7.22 4.70
CA TYR A 21 -4.53 -5.78 4.91
C TYR A 21 -5.63 -5.11 4.09
N SER A 22 -6.19 -4.04 4.64
CA SER A 22 -6.97 -3.04 3.92
C SER A 22 -6.07 -1.84 3.67
N GLY A 23 -6.05 -1.35 2.43
CA GLY A 23 -5.31 -0.14 2.09
C GLY A 23 -6.03 0.72 1.09
N GLN A 24 -5.48 1.92 0.92
CA GLN A 24 -5.94 2.93 -0.01
C GLN A 24 -4.87 3.21 -1.06
N LEU A 25 -5.27 3.20 -2.32
CA LEU A 25 -4.43 3.53 -3.47
C LEU A 25 -5.31 4.17 -4.56
N ARG A 26 -4.88 5.32 -5.11
CA ARG A 26 -5.60 6.02 -6.20
C ARG A 26 -7.08 6.24 -5.89
N GLY A 27 -7.40 6.65 -4.65
CA GLY A 27 -8.77 6.88 -4.18
C GLY A 27 -9.61 5.61 -3.95
N LYS A 28 -9.11 4.42 -4.29
CA LYS A 28 -9.80 3.14 -4.04
C LYS A 28 -9.34 2.53 -2.73
N ILE A 29 -10.29 1.93 -2.01
CA ILE A 29 -10.03 1.20 -0.77
C ILE A 29 -10.37 -0.27 -0.99
N GLY A 30 -9.54 -1.17 -0.47
CA GLY A 30 -9.87 -2.59 -0.50
C GLY A 30 -8.83 -3.49 0.16
N TRP A 31 -9.22 -4.75 0.26
CA TRP A 31 -8.41 -5.81 0.85
C TRP A 31 -7.43 -6.43 -0.13
N PHE A 32 -6.23 -6.76 0.35
CA PHE A 32 -5.19 -7.48 -0.36
C PHE A 32 -4.31 -8.32 0.58
N PRO A 33 -3.65 -9.38 0.08
CA PRO A 33 -2.77 -10.21 0.90
C PRO A 33 -1.56 -9.45 1.42
N ARG A 34 -1.26 -9.58 2.72
CA ARG A 34 -0.09 -8.98 3.37
C ARG A 34 1.23 -9.37 2.70
N SER A 35 1.33 -10.59 2.18
CA SER A 35 2.54 -11.09 1.51
C SER A 35 2.89 -10.40 0.19
N TYR A 36 1.97 -9.60 -0.37
CA TYR A 36 2.20 -8.90 -1.65
C TYR A 36 2.87 -7.55 -1.47
N VAL A 37 3.06 -7.12 -0.22
CA VAL A 37 3.65 -5.83 0.12
C VAL A 37 4.81 -6.02 1.09
N ARG A 38 5.63 -4.98 1.17
CA ARG A 38 6.64 -4.80 2.21
C ARG A 38 6.52 -3.39 2.78
N PRO A 39 7.07 -3.13 3.97
CA PRO A 39 7.26 -1.75 4.42
C PRO A 39 7.99 -0.92 3.37
N ALA A 40 7.49 0.28 3.13
CA ALA A 40 8.16 1.26 2.28
C ALA A 40 9.35 1.84 3.04
N THR A 41 10.42 2.14 2.32
CA THR A 41 11.58 2.86 2.85
C THR A 41 11.32 4.36 2.85
N GLU A 42 12.06 5.11 3.66
CA GLU A 42 11.93 6.58 3.70
C GLU A 42 12.18 7.21 2.33
N LEU A 43 13.15 6.70 1.57
CA LEU A 43 13.45 7.19 0.22
C LEU A 43 12.26 7.02 -0.74
N GLU A 44 11.56 5.89 -0.67
CA GLU A 44 10.38 5.64 -1.51
C GLU A 44 9.24 6.59 -1.17
N ILE A 45 9.01 6.84 0.13
CA ILE A 45 8.01 7.77 0.62
C ILE A 45 8.34 9.20 0.19
N GLN A 46 9.60 9.61 0.31
CA GLN A 46 10.04 10.96 -0.08
C GLN A 46 9.90 11.20 -1.59
N ASN A 47 10.30 10.22 -2.42
CA ASN A 47 10.15 10.32 -3.87
C ASN A 47 8.69 10.49 -4.31
N SER A 48 7.74 9.91 -3.57
CA SER A 48 6.31 10.09 -3.84
C SER A 48 5.78 11.48 -3.45
N LYS A 49 6.45 12.18 -2.52
CA LYS A 49 6.06 13.53 -2.07
C LYS A 49 6.68 14.63 -2.90
N ASN A 50 7.78 14.34 -3.61
CA ASN A 50 8.53 15.31 -4.43
C ASN A 50 7.93 15.53 -5.84
N ILE A 51 6.71 15.05 -6.10
CA ILE A 51 5.97 15.37 -7.33
C ILE A 51 5.07 16.58 -7.03
N ILE A 52 5.64 17.78 -7.14
CA ILE A 52 4.95 19.08 -7.20
C ILE A 52 5.71 20.00 -8.14
#